data_AF-A0A5Q4FC58-F1
#
_entry.id   AF-A0A5Q4FC58-F1
#
_cell.length_a   1.000
_cell.length_b   1.000
_cell.length_c   1.000
_cell.angle_alpha   90.00
_cell.angle_beta   90.00
_cell.angle_gamma   90.00
#
_symmetry.space_group_name_H-M   'P 1'
#
loop_
_entity.id
_entity.type
_entity.pdbx_description
1 polymer ?
#
loop_
_entity_poly.entity_id
_entity_poly.type
_entity_poly.pdbx_seq_one_letter_code
_entity_poly.pdbx_strand_id
1 'polypeptide(L)'
;MRPKIAVFDFASCEGCELQIANLEEDILELIDLVDIVSFREVMKEHSDDYDIAFVEGSINRPGDAERLKEIRSNAKILIALGDCATTGCINKLRNDWPDSEALAEVYPGAKKLIKDNEFFDLFPAKAINEVVDVDFYIRGCPVRKEQVLYYVKRFTDMPPSKNKDMDFGVILRDMEIDNRSVIKYNPRKCILCRRCVHICQDVMGVDALGVVEKGSEAIISTPQDIGFDANGCIRCGQCISTCPVGALGNRSPVETLAMEVKKKKLSIALDSVALSAFVQKHNTLQVMEPELAERYVIAGLRHIGFQKVLQYDYYLAQSALMDDQSDTPVLASWCRSAQNYFLERELNTLEVKPENSPWSLLLDEVNKSICLVSPCSAMKEVEDFNYVLTAANLLELFKQLECDLDFMDPDGAAYDGHTVDPGFRHPGVPAPGRNGFGIRRDLPEKLAQTKKARGAVNVYPCLAGCTNGGGTPPTIDEEVIQERITWLQELRGV
;
A
#
# COMPACT_ATOMS: atom_id res chain seq x y z
N MET A 1 20.98 -37.63 -27.58
CA MET A 1 21.71 -36.77 -26.63
C MET A 1 20.65 -35.96 -25.91
N ARG A 2 20.73 -35.83 -24.58
CA ARG A 2 19.77 -35.02 -23.83
C ARG A 2 20.00 -33.54 -24.17
N PRO A 3 18.95 -32.72 -24.31
CA PRO A 3 19.12 -31.29 -24.52
C PRO A 3 19.86 -30.66 -23.35
N LYS A 4 20.76 -29.72 -23.65
CA LYS A 4 21.49 -28.96 -22.64
C LYS A 4 20.71 -27.74 -22.19
N ILE A 5 20.52 -27.57 -20.89
CA ILE A 5 19.79 -26.45 -20.29
C ILE A 5 20.75 -25.54 -19.52
N ALA A 6 20.59 -24.24 -19.73
CA ALA A 6 21.18 -23.20 -18.89
C ALA A 6 20.08 -22.32 -18.27
N VAL A 7 20.27 -21.90 -17.01
CA VAL A 7 19.39 -21.00 -16.27
C VAL A 7 20.17 -19.73 -15.90
N PHE A 8 19.60 -18.58 -16.23
CA PHE A 8 20.22 -17.28 -16.05
C PHE A 8 19.30 -16.32 -15.30
N ASP A 9 19.90 -15.54 -14.40
CA ASP A 9 19.27 -14.51 -13.60
C ASP A 9 19.65 -13.09 -14.07
N PHE A 10 18.68 -12.19 -13.98
CA PHE A 10 18.83 -10.73 -14.07
C PHE A 10 18.15 -10.10 -12.85
N ALA A 11 17.72 -8.84 -12.92
CA ALA A 11 17.08 -8.19 -11.78
C ALA A 11 15.75 -8.89 -11.43
N SER A 12 15.75 -9.69 -10.36
CA SER A 12 14.60 -10.34 -9.73
C SER A 12 14.93 -10.74 -8.29
N CYS A 13 14.04 -11.52 -7.66
CA CYS A 13 14.28 -12.16 -6.36
C CYS A 13 14.74 -13.62 -6.48
N GLU A 14 15.06 -14.10 -7.69
CA GLU A 14 15.47 -15.49 -8.00
C GLU A 14 14.43 -16.55 -7.55
N GLY A 15 13.19 -16.12 -7.29
CA GLY A 15 12.14 -16.97 -6.75
C GLY A 15 11.58 -17.97 -7.75
N CYS A 16 11.70 -17.71 -9.07
CA CYS A 16 11.16 -18.60 -10.10
C CYS A 16 12.11 -19.77 -10.38
N GLU A 17 13.42 -19.53 -10.44
CA GLU A 17 14.43 -20.58 -10.55
C GLU A 17 14.50 -21.45 -9.29
N LEU A 18 14.23 -20.88 -8.10
CA LEU A 18 14.05 -21.67 -6.88
C LEU A 18 12.90 -22.68 -6.97
N GLN A 19 11.89 -22.46 -7.83
CA GLN A 19 10.86 -23.48 -8.06
C GLN A 19 11.40 -24.68 -8.84
N ILE A 20 12.42 -24.47 -9.68
CA ILE A 20 13.14 -25.54 -10.37
C ILE A 20 13.95 -26.34 -9.35
N ALA A 21 14.68 -25.67 -8.46
CA ALA A 21 15.42 -26.35 -7.40
C ALA A 21 14.49 -27.11 -6.43
N ASN A 22 13.29 -26.57 -6.18
CA ASN A 22 12.28 -27.16 -5.29
C ASN A 22 11.34 -28.16 -5.99
N LEU A 23 11.75 -28.78 -7.10
CA LEU A 23 10.96 -29.86 -7.72
C LEU A 23 10.87 -31.14 -6.88
N GLU A 24 11.53 -31.19 -5.71
CA GLU A 24 11.46 -32.30 -4.76
C GLU A 24 11.78 -33.64 -5.45
N GLU A 25 10.86 -34.61 -5.45
CA GLU A 25 11.07 -35.92 -6.10
C GLU A 25 11.07 -35.81 -7.63
N ASP A 26 10.36 -34.82 -8.20
CA ASP A 26 10.25 -34.63 -9.66
C ASP A 26 11.56 -34.11 -10.28
N ILE A 27 12.52 -33.64 -9.47
CA ILE A 27 13.85 -33.24 -9.96
C ILE A 27 14.57 -34.41 -10.64
N LEU A 28 14.33 -35.64 -10.17
CA LEU A 28 14.94 -36.86 -10.73
C LEU A 28 14.48 -37.08 -12.16
N GLU A 29 13.20 -36.82 -12.43
CA GLU A 29 12.66 -36.89 -13.78
C GLU A 29 13.25 -35.79 -14.68
N LEU A 30 13.46 -34.59 -14.14
CA LEU A 30 14.08 -33.50 -14.88
C LEU A 30 15.50 -33.86 -15.35
N ILE A 31 16.36 -34.34 -14.44
CA ILE A 31 17.76 -34.70 -14.76
C ILE A 31 17.88 -35.94 -15.64
N ASP A 32 16.84 -36.78 -15.71
CA ASP A 32 16.79 -37.90 -16.65
C ASP A 32 16.49 -37.42 -18.09
N LEU A 33 15.78 -36.31 -18.23
CA LEU A 33 15.36 -35.75 -19.52
C LEU A 33 16.38 -34.79 -20.15
N VAL A 34 17.13 -34.04 -19.33
CA VAL A 34 18.00 -32.94 -19.78
C VAL A 34 19.35 -32.94 -19.07
N ASP A 35 20.35 -32.31 -19.70
CA ASP A 35 21.65 -32.04 -19.07
C ASP A 35 21.69 -30.57 -18.62
N ILE A 36 21.69 -30.30 -17.32
CA ILE A 36 21.84 -28.93 -16.80
C ILE A 36 23.34 -28.58 -16.81
N VAL A 37 23.71 -27.54 -17.55
CA VAL A 37 25.12 -27.18 -17.79
C VAL A 37 25.51 -25.82 -17.22
N SER A 38 24.53 -25.03 -16.81
CA SER A 38 24.71 -23.76 -16.11
C SER A 38 23.46 -23.48 -15.28
N PHE A 39 23.62 -23.39 -13.96
CA PHE A 39 22.55 -22.97 -13.05
C PHE A 39 23.17 -22.57 -11.70
N ARG A 40 23.39 -21.27 -11.51
CA ARG A 40 24.12 -20.70 -10.35
C ARG A 40 23.61 -21.21 -8.99
N GLU A 41 22.31 -21.41 -8.83
CA GLU A 41 21.73 -21.73 -7.52
C GLU A 41 21.91 -23.19 -7.10
N VAL A 42 22.22 -24.09 -8.03
CA VAL A 42 22.37 -25.53 -7.75
C VAL A 42 23.73 -26.09 -8.11
N MET A 43 24.52 -25.40 -8.94
CA MET A 43 25.82 -25.88 -9.40
C MET A 43 26.84 -24.74 -9.60
N LYS A 44 28.13 -25.09 -9.56
CA LYS A 44 29.24 -24.14 -9.76
C LYS A 44 29.79 -24.17 -11.18
N GLU A 45 29.69 -25.31 -11.83
CA GLU A 45 30.12 -25.52 -13.20
C GLU A 45 29.26 -24.68 -14.15
N HIS A 46 29.92 -24.12 -15.17
CA HIS A 46 29.28 -23.25 -16.14
C HIS A 46 29.75 -23.62 -17.55
N SER A 47 28.82 -23.61 -18.49
CA SER A 47 29.08 -23.86 -19.91
C SER A 47 28.16 -22.98 -20.75
N ASP A 48 28.74 -22.31 -21.75
CA ASP A 48 27.99 -21.52 -22.73
C ASP A 48 27.47 -22.38 -23.92
N ASP A 49 27.80 -23.68 -23.92
CA ASP A 49 27.24 -24.66 -24.87
C ASP A 49 25.95 -25.27 -24.30
N TYR A 50 24.81 -24.62 -24.61
CA TYR A 50 23.47 -25.06 -24.23
C TYR A 50 22.47 -24.95 -25.39
N ASP A 51 21.45 -25.80 -25.37
CA ASP A 51 20.37 -25.77 -26.37
C ASP A 51 19.23 -24.83 -25.94
N ILE A 52 18.90 -24.82 -24.65
CA ILE A 52 17.76 -24.12 -24.07
C ILE A 52 18.24 -23.19 -22.95
N ALA A 53 17.87 -21.91 -23.02
CA ALA A 53 18.13 -20.92 -21.99
C ALA A 53 16.83 -20.54 -21.27
N PHE A 54 16.76 -20.76 -19.96
CA PHE A 54 15.76 -20.16 -19.09
C PHE A 54 16.33 -18.85 -18.57
N VAL A 55 15.58 -17.76 -18.72
CA VAL A 55 16.00 -16.43 -18.30
C VAL A 55 14.97 -15.87 -17.34
N GLU A 56 15.37 -15.67 -16.10
CA GLU A 56 14.60 -14.98 -15.07
C GLU A 56 15.02 -13.50 -14.98
N GLY A 57 14.06 -12.64 -14.64
CA GLY A 57 14.32 -11.26 -14.27
C GLY A 57 14.24 -10.25 -15.42
N SER A 58 14.14 -8.98 -15.03
CA SER A 58 14.01 -7.86 -15.96
C SER A 58 15.36 -7.23 -16.27
N ILE A 59 15.48 -6.61 -17.44
CA ILE A 59 16.70 -5.94 -17.88
C ILE A 59 16.64 -4.48 -17.46
N ASN A 60 17.68 -4.00 -16.77
CA ASN A 60 17.70 -2.66 -16.18
C ASN A 60 18.89 -1.80 -16.62
N ARG A 61 19.98 -2.43 -17.08
CA ARG A 61 21.23 -1.75 -17.46
C ARG A 61 21.62 -2.07 -18.89
N PRO A 62 22.41 -1.21 -19.57
CA PRO A 62 22.98 -1.52 -20.87
C PRO A 62 23.81 -2.82 -20.87
N GLY A 63 24.63 -3.05 -19.84
CA GLY A 63 25.43 -4.28 -19.72
C GLY A 63 24.59 -5.55 -19.60
N ASP A 64 23.43 -5.47 -18.93
CA ASP A 64 22.48 -6.59 -18.86
C ASP A 64 21.89 -6.91 -20.23
N ALA A 65 21.59 -5.88 -21.02
CA ALA A 65 21.07 -6.06 -22.37
C ALA A 65 22.07 -6.73 -23.30
N GLU A 66 23.36 -6.39 -23.20
CA GLU A 66 24.43 -7.05 -23.97
C GLU A 66 24.62 -8.50 -23.54
N ARG A 67 24.66 -8.79 -22.23
CA ARG A 67 24.69 -10.17 -21.71
C ARG A 67 23.51 -11.00 -22.19
N LEU A 68 22.31 -10.43 -22.20
CA LEU A 68 21.11 -11.12 -22.70
C LEU A 68 21.19 -11.43 -24.21
N LYS A 69 21.74 -10.51 -25.01
CA LYS A 69 21.95 -10.74 -26.46
C LYS A 69 22.94 -11.87 -26.70
N GLU A 70 24.01 -11.94 -25.92
CA GLU A 70 24.97 -13.04 -25.96
C GLU A 70 24.28 -14.36 -25.60
N ILE A 71 23.54 -14.40 -24.47
CA ILE A 71 22.78 -15.58 -24.05
C ILE A 71 21.85 -16.06 -25.17
N ARG A 72 21.12 -15.13 -25.80
CA ARG A 72 20.21 -15.45 -26.90
C ARG A 72 20.93 -16.00 -28.12
N SER A 73 22.11 -15.47 -28.46
CA SER A 73 22.87 -15.92 -29.62
C SER A 73 23.36 -17.37 -29.51
N ASN A 74 23.58 -17.86 -28.28
CA ASN A 74 23.97 -19.25 -28.01
C ASN A 74 22.74 -20.18 -27.91
N ALA A 75 21.58 -19.67 -27.50
CA ALA A 75 20.36 -20.45 -27.29
C ALA A 75 19.64 -20.81 -28.60
N LYS A 76 19.32 -22.10 -28.82
CA LYS A 76 18.34 -22.49 -29.84
C LYS A 76 16.91 -22.14 -29.39
N ILE A 77 16.64 -22.26 -28.11
CA ILE A 77 15.36 -21.92 -27.47
C ILE A 77 15.62 -20.99 -26.29
N LEU A 78 15.00 -19.82 -26.26
CA LEU A 78 15.01 -18.91 -25.10
C LEU A 78 13.63 -18.85 -24.45
N ILE A 79 13.59 -19.08 -23.15
CA ILE A 79 12.38 -19.11 -22.33
C ILE A 79 12.45 -17.98 -21.30
N ALA A 80 11.48 -17.06 -21.34
CA ALA A 80 11.28 -16.08 -20.29
C ALA A 80 10.59 -16.74 -19.09
N LEU A 81 11.25 -16.77 -17.94
CA LEU A 81 10.81 -17.44 -16.71
C LEU A 81 10.39 -16.43 -15.63
N GLY A 82 9.09 -16.36 -15.35
CA GLY A 82 8.50 -15.54 -14.29
C GLY A 82 8.01 -14.16 -14.74
N ASP A 83 7.22 -13.48 -13.90
CA ASP A 83 6.57 -12.22 -14.28
C ASP A 83 7.57 -11.08 -14.52
N CYS A 84 8.70 -11.06 -13.81
CA CYS A 84 9.77 -10.07 -14.04
C CYS A 84 10.38 -10.21 -15.44
N ALA A 85 10.62 -11.44 -15.86
CA ALA A 85 11.13 -11.81 -17.18
C ALA A 85 10.11 -11.49 -18.30
N THR A 86 8.85 -11.87 -18.07
CA THR A 86 7.82 -11.83 -19.10
C THR A 86 7.16 -10.46 -19.27
N THR A 87 7.08 -9.65 -18.21
CA THR A 87 6.39 -8.35 -18.24
C THR A 87 7.21 -7.18 -17.71
N GLY A 88 8.30 -7.45 -16.99
CA GLY A 88 9.04 -6.47 -16.20
C GLY A 88 8.55 -6.36 -14.75
N CYS A 89 7.32 -6.79 -14.46
CA CYS A 89 6.70 -6.84 -13.12
C CYS A 89 7.00 -5.59 -12.25
N ILE A 90 7.29 -5.79 -10.97
CA ILE A 90 7.58 -4.72 -10.00
C ILE A 90 8.70 -3.78 -10.46
N ASN A 91 9.69 -4.29 -11.21
CA ASN A 91 10.83 -3.48 -11.64
C ASN A 91 10.42 -2.39 -12.64
N LYS A 92 9.37 -2.61 -13.44
CA LYS A 92 8.82 -1.58 -14.33
C LYS A 92 8.11 -0.45 -13.61
N LEU A 93 7.71 -0.62 -12.34
CA LEU A 93 7.15 0.50 -11.59
C LEU A 93 8.15 1.65 -11.49
N ARG A 94 9.46 1.38 -11.41
CA ARG A 94 10.49 2.43 -11.39
C ARG A 94 10.37 3.40 -12.57
N ASN A 95 9.87 2.93 -13.72
CA ASN A 95 9.73 3.73 -14.92
C ASN A 95 8.73 4.91 -14.78
N ASP A 96 7.88 4.91 -13.75
CA ASP A 96 6.99 6.03 -13.42
C ASP A 96 7.75 7.22 -12.78
N TRP A 97 9.02 7.04 -12.38
CA TRP A 97 9.84 8.05 -11.70
C TRP A 97 11.16 8.31 -12.42
N PRO A 98 11.77 9.50 -12.27
CA PRO A 98 13.13 9.76 -12.73
C PRO A 98 14.14 8.88 -11.98
N ASP A 99 15.09 8.28 -12.70
CA ASP A 99 16.13 7.43 -12.09
C ASP A 99 16.92 8.17 -10.99
N SER A 100 17.13 9.48 -11.12
CA SER A 100 17.79 10.30 -10.11
C SER A 100 17.03 10.37 -8.77
N GLU A 101 15.69 10.36 -8.82
CA GLU A 101 14.85 10.36 -7.61
C GLU A 101 14.88 8.97 -6.95
N ALA A 102 14.70 7.92 -7.75
CA ALA A 102 14.78 6.54 -7.27
C ALA A 102 16.15 6.23 -6.62
N LEU A 103 17.25 6.68 -7.23
CA LEU A 103 18.60 6.50 -6.68
C LEU A 103 18.82 7.31 -5.40
N ALA A 104 18.28 8.52 -5.29
CA ALA A 104 18.41 9.34 -4.09
C ALA A 104 17.66 8.74 -2.90
N GLU A 105 16.50 8.14 -3.15
CA GLU A 105 15.69 7.44 -2.14
C GLU A 105 16.37 6.16 -1.65
N VAL A 106 16.86 5.31 -2.57
CA VAL A 106 17.45 4.00 -2.23
C VAL A 106 18.87 4.13 -1.68
N TYR A 107 19.66 5.08 -2.19
CA TYR A 107 21.07 5.27 -1.82
C TYR A 107 21.34 6.69 -1.30
N PRO A 108 20.75 7.09 -0.16
CA PRO A 108 20.94 8.43 0.39
C PRO A 108 22.43 8.69 0.69
N GLY A 109 22.93 9.83 0.22
CA GLY A 109 24.33 10.24 0.44
C GLY A 109 25.39 9.57 -0.47
N ALA A 110 25.00 8.64 -1.35
CA ALA A 110 25.93 7.89 -2.19
C ALA A 110 26.33 8.58 -3.51
N LYS A 111 26.05 9.88 -3.69
CA LYS A 111 26.28 10.61 -4.96
C LYS A 111 27.68 10.42 -5.55
N LYS A 112 28.72 10.35 -4.70
CA LYS A 112 30.11 10.13 -5.14
C LYS A 112 30.39 8.70 -5.63
N LEU A 113 29.69 7.70 -5.10
CA LEU A 113 29.83 6.29 -5.49
C LEU A 113 29.08 5.95 -6.78
N ILE A 114 27.98 6.68 -7.02
CA ILE A 114 27.13 6.54 -8.20
C ILE A 114 27.78 7.23 -9.41
N LYS A 115 28.45 8.36 -9.17
CA LYS A 115 29.06 9.14 -10.24
C LYS A 115 30.09 8.30 -11.01
N ASP A 116 29.95 8.27 -12.33
CA ASP A 116 30.84 7.57 -13.26
C ASP A 116 30.94 6.04 -13.03
N ASN A 117 29.89 5.44 -12.46
CA ASN A 117 29.82 4.00 -12.16
C ASN A 117 28.76 3.29 -13.00
N GLU A 118 29.22 2.44 -13.92
CA GLU A 118 28.38 1.73 -14.89
C GLU A 118 27.30 0.83 -14.27
N PHE A 119 27.49 0.37 -13.02
CA PHE A 119 26.47 -0.42 -12.33
C PHE A 119 25.20 0.38 -11.99
N PHE A 120 25.30 1.71 -12.02
CA PHE A 120 24.20 2.65 -11.82
C PHE A 120 23.73 3.31 -13.13
N ASP A 121 24.26 2.89 -14.29
CA ASP A 121 23.76 3.32 -15.59
C ASP A 121 22.45 2.57 -15.89
N LEU A 122 21.34 3.25 -15.59
CA LEU A 122 19.99 2.72 -15.74
C LEU A 122 19.36 3.22 -17.04
N PHE A 123 18.54 2.36 -17.63
CA PHE A 123 17.49 2.77 -18.57
C PHE A 123 16.13 2.37 -18.00
N PRO A 124 14.99 2.72 -18.64
CA PRO A 124 13.71 2.16 -18.23
C PRO A 124 13.77 0.64 -18.19
N ALA A 125 13.30 0.04 -17.09
CA ALA A 125 13.27 -1.41 -16.90
C ALA A 125 12.45 -2.07 -18.02
N LYS A 126 12.98 -3.16 -18.58
CA LYS A 126 12.44 -3.88 -19.72
C LYS A 126 12.19 -5.35 -19.38
N ALA A 127 11.12 -5.89 -19.92
CA ALA A 127 10.95 -7.33 -20.07
C ALA A 127 11.97 -7.85 -21.10
N ILE A 128 12.25 -9.15 -21.06
CA ILE A 128 13.29 -9.77 -21.89
C ILE A 128 12.95 -9.62 -23.39
N ASN A 129 11.67 -9.73 -23.74
CA ASN A 129 11.16 -9.63 -25.11
C ASN A 129 11.24 -8.21 -25.72
N GLU A 130 11.52 -7.19 -24.90
CA GLU A 130 11.79 -5.83 -25.39
C GLU A 130 13.27 -5.65 -25.78
N VAL A 131 14.10 -6.66 -25.56
CA VAL A 131 15.55 -6.64 -25.85
C VAL A 131 15.94 -7.71 -26.87
N VAL A 132 15.41 -8.93 -26.75
CA VAL A 132 15.69 -10.04 -27.67
C VAL A 132 14.41 -10.82 -28.01
N ASP A 133 14.41 -11.56 -29.12
CA ASP A 133 13.32 -12.48 -29.44
C ASP A 133 13.25 -13.63 -28.43
N VAL A 134 12.09 -13.79 -27.79
CA VAL A 134 11.78 -14.88 -26.85
C VAL A 134 10.94 -15.95 -27.55
N ASP A 135 11.28 -17.23 -27.37
CA ASP A 135 10.55 -18.34 -27.98
C ASP A 135 9.36 -18.81 -27.13
N PHE A 136 9.51 -18.83 -25.80
CA PHE A 136 8.46 -19.26 -24.86
C PHE A 136 8.41 -18.42 -23.59
N TYR A 137 7.23 -18.38 -22.97
CA TYR A 137 6.97 -17.65 -21.74
C TYR A 137 6.40 -18.60 -20.68
N ILE A 138 6.98 -18.60 -19.50
CA ILE A 138 6.44 -19.26 -18.30
C ILE A 138 6.14 -18.15 -17.30
N ARG A 139 4.88 -17.95 -16.95
CA ARG A 139 4.42 -16.81 -16.11
C ARG A 139 4.15 -17.22 -14.68
N GLY A 140 4.18 -16.25 -13.78
CA GLY A 140 3.98 -16.41 -12.34
C GLY A 140 5.03 -15.69 -11.51
N CYS A 141 4.70 -15.44 -10.25
CA CYS A 141 5.58 -14.80 -9.27
C CYS A 141 5.38 -15.44 -7.88
N PRO A 142 6.02 -16.59 -7.59
CA PRO A 142 6.87 -17.39 -8.49
C PRO A 142 6.05 -18.25 -9.46
N VAL A 143 6.72 -18.83 -10.46
CA VAL A 143 6.10 -19.80 -11.39
C VAL A 143 5.62 -21.06 -10.66
N ARG A 144 4.71 -21.83 -11.26
CA ARG A 144 4.30 -23.12 -10.68
C ARG A 144 5.28 -24.23 -11.06
N LYS A 145 5.70 -25.04 -10.08
CA LYS A 145 6.60 -26.20 -10.26
C LYS A 145 6.15 -27.10 -11.41
N GLU A 146 4.87 -27.48 -11.41
CA GLU A 146 4.28 -28.37 -12.42
C GLU A 146 4.38 -27.81 -13.85
N GLN A 147 4.35 -26.48 -14.02
CA GLN A 147 4.46 -25.85 -15.33
C GLN A 147 5.87 -26.01 -15.91
N VAL A 148 6.90 -25.82 -15.09
CA VAL A 148 8.29 -25.99 -15.53
C VAL A 148 8.51 -27.42 -16.04
N LEU A 149 8.09 -28.42 -15.26
CA LEU A 149 8.23 -29.83 -15.62
C LEU A 149 7.50 -30.17 -16.93
N TYR A 150 6.27 -29.68 -17.06
CA TYR A 150 5.45 -29.85 -18.26
C TYR A 150 6.16 -29.29 -19.50
N TYR A 151 6.73 -28.09 -19.41
CA TYR A 151 7.40 -27.45 -20.53
C TYR A 151 8.69 -28.16 -20.92
N VAL A 152 9.51 -28.58 -19.94
CA VAL A 152 10.74 -29.33 -20.23
C VAL A 152 10.43 -30.64 -20.94
N LYS A 153 9.46 -31.43 -20.43
CA LYS A 153 8.99 -32.67 -21.09
C LYS A 153 8.51 -32.43 -22.52
N ARG A 154 7.74 -31.35 -22.70
CA ARG A 154 7.23 -30.99 -24.03
C ARG A 154 8.37 -30.68 -25.01
N PHE A 155 9.39 -29.94 -24.57
CA PHE A 155 10.52 -29.57 -25.43
C PHE A 155 11.43 -30.75 -25.76
N THR A 156 11.54 -31.73 -24.86
CA THR A 156 12.30 -32.97 -25.11
C THR A 156 11.58 -33.92 -26.07
N ASP A 157 10.24 -34.01 -25.99
CA ASP A 157 9.46 -34.96 -26.78
C ASP A 157 9.06 -34.43 -28.17
N MET A 158 8.81 -33.12 -28.29
CA MET A 158 8.36 -32.51 -29.54
C MET A 158 8.94 -31.10 -29.68
N PRO A 159 10.13 -30.93 -30.29
CA PRO A 159 10.78 -29.63 -30.41
C PRO A 159 9.89 -28.68 -31.24
N PRO A 160 9.35 -27.61 -30.64
CA PRO A 160 8.38 -26.73 -31.30
C PRO A 160 9.06 -25.79 -32.31
N SER A 161 8.43 -25.54 -33.45
CA SER A 161 8.90 -24.63 -34.51
C SER A 161 8.53 -23.15 -34.28
N LYS A 162 8.32 -22.74 -33.03
CA LYS A 162 7.57 -21.56 -32.49
C LYS A 162 6.09 -21.84 -32.29
N ASN A 163 5.67 -21.98 -31.03
CA ASN A 163 4.25 -22.02 -30.66
C ASN A 163 3.81 -20.63 -30.17
N LYS A 164 3.19 -19.84 -31.06
CA LYS A 164 2.40 -18.67 -30.67
C LYS A 164 1.25 -19.04 -29.71
N ASP A 165 0.84 -20.31 -29.69
CA ASP A 165 -0.27 -20.83 -28.88
C ASP A 165 0.04 -20.93 -27.37
N MET A 166 1.31 -20.71 -26.98
CA MET A 166 1.73 -20.63 -25.56
C MET A 166 2.05 -19.21 -25.11
N ASP A 167 1.98 -18.24 -26.03
CA ASP A 167 1.84 -16.85 -25.63
C ASP A 167 0.39 -16.70 -25.15
N PHE A 168 0.16 -17.01 -23.87
CA PHE A 168 -0.97 -16.44 -23.17
C PHE A 168 -0.74 -14.94 -23.23
N GLY A 169 -1.24 -14.27 -24.27
CA GLY A 169 -1.09 -12.83 -24.40
C GLY A 169 -1.37 -12.23 -23.03
N VAL A 170 -0.51 -11.31 -22.56
CA VAL A 170 -0.91 -10.52 -21.39
C VAL A 170 -2.21 -9.89 -21.84
N ILE A 171 -3.34 -10.37 -21.33
CA ILE A 171 -4.51 -9.54 -21.27
C ILE A 171 -4.07 -8.50 -20.26
N LEU A 172 -3.37 -7.48 -20.77
CA LEU A 172 -3.28 -6.20 -20.11
C LEU A 172 -4.74 -5.84 -20.01
N ARG A 173 -5.32 -6.15 -18.86
CA ARG A 173 -6.73 -5.91 -18.62
C ARG A 173 -6.85 -4.43 -18.84
N ASP A 174 -7.48 -4.05 -19.95
CA ASP A 174 -7.82 -2.67 -20.22
C ASP A 174 -9.04 -2.32 -19.37
N MET A 175 -8.89 -2.62 -18.08
CA MET A 175 -9.83 -2.32 -17.03
C MET A 175 -9.49 -0.94 -16.55
N GLU A 176 -10.52 -0.13 -16.50
CA GLU A 176 -10.44 1.16 -15.88
C GLU A 176 -10.09 1.01 -14.39
N ILE A 177 -9.45 2.06 -13.88
CA ILE A 177 -9.22 2.17 -12.45
C ILE A 177 -10.58 2.27 -11.77
N ASP A 178 -10.89 1.35 -10.86
CA ASP A 178 -12.10 1.45 -10.05
C ASP A 178 -11.92 2.56 -9.02
N ASN A 179 -12.73 3.62 -9.17
CA ASN A 179 -12.77 4.77 -8.27
C ASN A 179 -14.17 4.98 -7.69
N ARG A 180 -15.06 3.98 -7.74
CA ARG A 180 -16.42 4.10 -7.18
C ARG A 180 -16.41 4.25 -5.65
N SER A 181 -15.35 3.78 -4.99
CA SER A 181 -15.08 3.95 -3.56
C SER A 181 -14.08 5.09 -3.28
N VAL A 182 -13.95 5.46 -2.01
CA VAL A 182 -12.79 6.24 -1.52
C VAL A 182 -11.47 5.47 -1.66
N ILE A 183 -11.56 4.14 -1.73
CA ILE A 183 -10.45 3.24 -2.03
C ILE A 183 -10.39 3.04 -3.55
N LYS A 184 -9.27 3.46 -4.15
CA LYS A 184 -8.96 3.32 -5.56
C LYS A 184 -8.30 1.97 -5.82
N TYR A 185 -8.73 1.25 -6.86
CA TYR A 185 -8.08 0.03 -7.33
C TYR A 185 -7.56 0.19 -8.76
N ASN A 186 -6.25 -0.01 -8.93
CA ASN A 186 -5.58 -0.07 -10.22
C ASN A 186 -5.23 -1.53 -10.56
N PRO A 187 -6.03 -2.20 -11.41
CA PRO A 187 -5.78 -3.59 -11.80
C PRO A 187 -4.46 -3.77 -12.54
N ARG A 188 -3.92 -2.73 -13.21
CA ARG A 188 -2.64 -2.79 -13.93
C ARG A 188 -1.43 -2.93 -13.01
N LYS A 189 -1.55 -2.56 -11.73
CA LYS A 189 -0.51 -2.76 -10.72
C LYS A 189 -0.71 -4.07 -9.94
N CYS A 190 -1.87 -4.74 -10.08
CA CYS A 190 -2.24 -5.88 -9.24
C CYS A 190 -1.53 -7.17 -9.66
N ILE A 191 -0.77 -7.76 -8.73
CA ILE A 191 -0.10 -9.06 -8.92
C ILE A 191 -0.92 -10.25 -8.41
N LEU A 192 -2.22 -10.04 -8.11
CA LEU A 192 -3.14 -11.07 -7.60
C LEU A 192 -2.65 -11.88 -6.40
N CYS A 193 -1.84 -11.28 -5.51
CA CYS A 193 -1.35 -11.93 -4.28
C CYS A 193 -2.45 -12.20 -3.23
N ARG A 194 -3.66 -11.64 -3.42
CA ARG A 194 -4.85 -11.80 -2.57
C ARG A 194 -4.72 -11.33 -1.12
N ARG A 195 -3.61 -10.67 -0.74
CA ARG A 195 -3.44 -10.08 0.60
C ARG A 195 -4.59 -9.15 1.00
N CYS A 196 -5.06 -8.33 0.05
CA CYS A 196 -6.20 -7.41 0.24
C CYS A 196 -7.54 -8.14 0.50
N VAL A 197 -7.76 -9.29 -0.13
CA VAL A 197 -8.92 -10.14 0.09
C VAL A 197 -8.82 -10.78 1.47
N HIS A 198 -7.67 -11.39 1.80
CA HIS A 198 -7.45 -12.04 3.09
C HIS A 198 -7.63 -11.09 4.28
N ILE A 199 -7.03 -9.89 4.24
CA ILE A 199 -7.23 -8.91 5.34
C ILE A 199 -8.70 -8.50 5.47
N CYS A 200 -9.42 -8.32 4.36
CA CYS A 200 -10.81 -7.89 4.36
C CYS A 200 -11.77 -8.98 4.86
N GLN A 201 -11.57 -10.23 4.41
CA GLN A 201 -12.46 -11.36 4.69
C GLN A 201 -12.16 -12.07 6.00
N ASP A 202 -10.89 -12.39 6.24
CA ASP A 202 -10.49 -13.33 7.29
C ASP A 202 -10.06 -12.61 8.56
N VAL A 203 -9.38 -11.47 8.42
CA VAL A 203 -8.93 -10.69 9.58
C VAL A 203 -10.01 -9.75 10.06
N MET A 204 -10.57 -8.95 9.15
CA MET A 204 -11.55 -7.91 9.48
C MET A 204 -13.00 -8.42 9.50
N GLY A 205 -13.32 -9.52 8.81
CA GLY A 205 -14.71 -10.01 8.70
C GLY A 205 -15.65 -9.06 7.94
N VAL A 206 -15.11 -8.20 7.08
CA VAL A 206 -15.89 -7.22 6.29
C VAL A 206 -16.37 -7.83 4.97
N ASP A 207 -15.55 -8.67 4.33
CA ASP A 207 -15.93 -9.40 3.11
C ASP A 207 -16.38 -8.52 1.93
N ALA A 208 -15.79 -7.33 1.81
CA ALA A 208 -16.07 -6.41 0.72
C ALA A 208 -15.28 -6.69 -0.57
N LEU A 209 -14.17 -7.42 -0.48
CA LEU A 209 -13.27 -7.73 -1.60
C LEU A 209 -13.19 -9.24 -1.82
N GLY A 210 -13.26 -9.68 -3.08
CA GLY A 210 -13.09 -11.06 -3.48
C GLY A 210 -12.23 -11.22 -4.73
N VAL A 211 -11.95 -12.48 -5.07
CA VAL A 211 -11.42 -12.84 -6.39
C VAL A 211 -12.60 -13.24 -7.25
N VAL A 212 -12.80 -12.53 -8.35
CA VAL A 212 -13.82 -12.89 -9.36
C VAL A 212 -13.12 -13.30 -10.65
N GLU A 213 -13.88 -13.95 -11.54
CA GLU A 213 -13.35 -14.65 -12.72
C GLU A 213 -12.37 -15.80 -12.38
N LYS A 214 -11.81 -16.44 -13.41
CA LYS A 214 -10.95 -17.64 -13.28
C LYS A 214 -9.76 -17.58 -14.22
N GLY A 215 -8.69 -18.30 -13.87
CA GLY A 215 -7.51 -18.44 -14.72
C GLY A 215 -6.83 -17.09 -15.00
N SER A 216 -6.54 -16.82 -16.28
CA SER A 216 -5.97 -15.55 -16.75
C SER A 216 -6.88 -14.35 -16.51
N GLU A 217 -8.18 -14.56 -16.29
CA GLU A 217 -9.17 -13.49 -16.09
C GLU A 217 -9.35 -13.11 -14.62
N ALA A 218 -8.79 -13.86 -13.67
CA ALA A 218 -9.01 -13.65 -12.23
C ALA A 218 -8.64 -12.22 -11.76
N ILE A 219 -9.60 -11.41 -11.33
CA ILE A 219 -9.40 -10.03 -10.83
C ILE A 219 -9.75 -9.93 -9.35
N ILE A 220 -9.19 -8.94 -8.65
CA ILE A 220 -9.79 -8.45 -7.41
C ILE A 220 -11.00 -7.58 -7.80
N SER A 221 -12.20 -7.98 -7.39
CA SER A 221 -13.41 -7.16 -7.47
C SER A 221 -14.46 -7.68 -6.47
N THR A 222 -15.72 -7.28 -6.64
CA THR A 222 -16.88 -7.73 -5.87
C THR A 222 -17.73 -8.68 -6.74
N PRO A 223 -18.60 -9.50 -6.14
CA PRO A 223 -19.63 -10.21 -6.90
C PRO A 223 -20.36 -9.24 -7.83
N GLN A 224 -20.51 -9.63 -9.10
CA GLN A 224 -21.16 -8.83 -10.16
C GLN A 224 -20.51 -7.45 -10.44
N ASP A 225 -19.28 -7.20 -9.95
CA ASP A 225 -18.54 -5.95 -10.15
C ASP A 225 -19.34 -4.67 -9.79
N ILE A 226 -20.11 -4.74 -8.71
CA ILE A 226 -20.89 -3.61 -8.18
C ILE A 226 -20.05 -2.53 -7.47
N GLY A 227 -18.76 -2.80 -7.24
CA GLY A 227 -17.83 -1.91 -6.55
C GLY A 227 -17.80 -2.14 -5.04
N PHE A 228 -16.68 -1.77 -4.40
CA PHE A 228 -16.41 -2.14 -2.99
C PHE A 228 -17.46 -1.60 -2.02
N ASP A 229 -17.87 -0.35 -2.20
CA ASP A 229 -18.82 0.33 -1.32
C ASP A 229 -20.20 -0.33 -1.36
N ALA A 230 -20.67 -0.72 -2.54
CA ALA A 230 -21.94 -1.44 -2.70
C ALA A 230 -21.90 -2.88 -2.15
N ASN A 231 -20.71 -3.40 -1.82
CA ASN A 231 -20.49 -4.72 -1.27
C ASN A 231 -20.09 -4.68 0.23
N GLY A 232 -20.55 -3.66 0.97
CA GLY A 232 -20.34 -3.57 2.43
C GLY A 232 -18.94 -3.10 2.86
N CYS A 233 -18.19 -2.42 1.99
CA CYS A 233 -16.90 -1.83 2.36
C CYS A 233 -17.09 -0.76 3.44
N ILE A 234 -16.42 -0.95 4.58
CA ILE A 234 -16.41 0.02 5.70
C ILE A 234 -15.36 1.13 5.55
N ARG A 235 -14.66 1.15 4.41
CA ARG A 235 -13.68 2.17 4.02
C ARG A 235 -12.52 2.32 5.03
N CYS A 236 -12.15 1.25 5.73
CA CYS A 236 -11.08 1.26 6.73
C CYS A 236 -9.67 1.35 6.12
N GLY A 237 -9.53 1.02 4.83
CA GLY A 237 -8.27 1.09 4.09
C GLY A 237 -7.22 0.02 4.47
N GLN A 238 -7.57 -1.01 5.24
CA GLN A 238 -6.63 -2.11 5.58
C GLN A 238 -6.19 -2.91 4.34
N CYS A 239 -6.97 -2.89 3.26
CA CYS A 239 -6.56 -3.47 1.98
C CYS A 239 -5.46 -2.64 1.29
N ILE A 240 -5.41 -1.33 1.52
CA ILE A 240 -4.32 -0.44 1.08
C ILE A 240 -3.05 -0.79 1.87
N SER A 241 -3.18 -0.98 3.18
CA SER A 241 -2.01 -1.22 4.06
C SER A 241 -1.26 -2.53 3.75
N THR A 242 -1.96 -3.52 3.19
CA THR A 242 -1.36 -4.82 2.86
C THR A 242 -1.00 -4.96 1.37
N CYS A 243 -1.27 -3.97 0.53
CA CYS A 243 -1.01 -4.06 -0.89
C CYS A 243 0.49 -3.88 -1.17
N PRO A 244 1.21 -4.89 -1.71
CA PRO A 244 2.66 -4.80 -1.87
C PRO A 244 3.11 -3.95 -3.07
N VAL A 245 2.18 -3.58 -3.95
CA VAL A 245 2.45 -3.01 -5.29
C VAL A 245 1.72 -1.69 -5.53
N GLY A 246 1.02 -1.17 -4.52
CA GLY A 246 0.23 0.07 -4.66
C GLY A 246 -0.93 -0.04 -5.66
N ALA A 247 -1.43 -1.27 -5.91
CA ALA A 247 -2.65 -1.47 -6.69
C ALA A 247 -3.89 -0.94 -5.97
N LEU A 248 -3.87 -0.87 -4.65
CA LEU A 248 -4.91 -0.21 -3.85
C LEU A 248 -4.33 1.07 -3.25
N GLY A 249 -5.10 2.15 -3.28
CA GLY A 249 -4.71 3.45 -2.74
C GLY A 249 -5.89 4.27 -2.29
N ASN A 250 -5.61 5.41 -1.65
CA ASN A 250 -6.64 6.38 -1.32
C ASN A 250 -6.91 7.31 -2.51
N ARG A 251 -8.14 7.77 -2.66
CA ARG A 251 -8.44 8.91 -3.54
C ARG A 251 -7.69 10.15 -3.04
N SER A 252 -6.86 10.77 -3.88
CA SER A 252 -6.09 11.97 -3.55
C SER A 252 -6.80 13.22 -4.08
N PRO A 253 -7.10 14.23 -3.24
CA PRO A 253 -7.61 15.52 -3.70
C PRO A 253 -6.50 16.56 -3.92
N VAL A 254 -5.22 16.17 -3.83
CA VAL A 254 -4.10 17.09 -3.70
C VAL A 254 -3.96 18.02 -4.90
N GLU A 255 -4.12 17.50 -6.11
CA GLU A 255 -4.03 18.30 -7.34
C GLU A 255 -5.04 19.45 -7.35
N THR A 256 -6.31 19.15 -7.07
CA THR A 256 -7.37 20.16 -6.99
C THR A 256 -7.14 21.13 -5.84
N LEU A 257 -6.76 20.62 -4.66
CA LEU A 257 -6.50 21.46 -3.48
C LEU A 257 -5.34 22.42 -3.72
N ALA A 258 -4.25 21.98 -4.33
CA ALA A 258 -3.09 22.82 -4.64
C ALA A 258 -3.47 24.04 -5.52
N MET A 259 -4.41 23.85 -6.46
CA MET A 259 -4.92 24.93 -7.31
C MET A 259 -5.86 25.90 -6.59
N GLU A 260 -6.46 25.49 -5.47
CA GLU A 260 -7.55 26.20 -4.81
C GLU A 260 -7.20 26.77 -3.43
N VAL A 261 -6.20 26.24 -2.73
CA VAL A 261 -5.91 26.58 -1.32
C VAL A 261 -5.77 28.09 -1.09
N LYS A 262 -5.03 28.79 -1.98
CA LYS A 262 -4.86 30.25 -1.92
C LYS A 262 -6.11 31.04 -2.34
N LYS A 263 -7.04 30.43 -3.08
CA LYS A 263 -8.24 31.08 -3.64
C LYS A 263 -9.44 30.97 -2.70
N LYS A 264 -9.64 29.81 -2.08
CA LYS A 264 -10.85 29.46 -1.32
C LYS A 264 -10.80 29.84 0.16
N LYS A 265 -9.70 30.44 0.65
CA LYS A 265 -9.58 30.90 2.04
C LYS A 265 -9.90 29.77 3.03
N LEU A 266 -9.37 28.57 2.77
CA LEU A 266 -9.68 27.37 3.54
C LEU A 266 -9.06 27.41 4.93
N SER A 267 -9.75 26.85 5.91
CA SER A 267 -9.16 26.42 7.18
C SER A 267 -8.73 24.96 7.08
N ILE A 268 -7.83 24.51 7.95
CA ILE A 268 -7.42 23.10 8.04
C ILE A 268 -7.46 22.62 9.48
N ALA A 269 -7.98 21.42 9.73
CA ALA A 269 -7.93 20.76 11.03
C ALA A 269 -6.94 19.59 11.02
N LEU A 270 -6.09 19.48 12.05
CA LEU A 270 -5.07 18.44 12.19
C LEU A 270 -5.44 17.42 13.26
N ASP A 271 -5.53 16.16 12.86
CA ASP A 271 -5.54 15.00 13.75
C ASP A 271 -4.09 14.63 14.13
N SER A 272 -3.80 14.52 15.43
CA SER A 272 -2.44 14.24 15.90
C SER A 272 -1.90 12.90 15.42
N VAL A 273 -2.73 11.88 15.21
CA VAL A 273 -2.30 10.56 14.70
C VAL A 273 -1.95 10.66 13.21
N ALA A 274 -2.67 11.47 12.44
CA ALA A 274 -2.26 11.76 11.06
C ALA A 274 -0.93 12.53 11.02
N LEU A 275 -0.76 13.48 11.94
CA LEU A 275 0.45 14.27 12.07
C LEU A 275 1.66 13.40 12.46
N SER A 276 1.52 12.49 13.42
CA SER A 276 2.62 11.59 13.81
C SER A 276 3.06 10.70 12.65
N ALA A 277 2.10 10.18 11.88
CA ALA A 277 2.37 9.38 10.69
C ALA A 277 3.03 10.19 9.56
N PHE A 278 2.69 11.49 9.43
CA PHE A 278 3.36 12.41 8.52
C PHE A 278 4.79 12.71 8.95
N VAL A 279 4.99 13.05 10.23
CA VAL A 279 6.30 13.40 10.82
C VAL A 279 7.28 12.22 10.70
N GLN A 280 6.84 11.00 11.00
CA GLN A 280 7.65 9.78 10.84
C GLN A 280 8.23 9.59 9.43
N LYS A 281 7.56 10.11 8.38
CA LYS A 281 8.04 10.02 7.00
C LYS A 281 8.83 11.24 6.55
N HIS A 282 9.00 12.24 7.41
CA HIS A 282 9.72 13.45 7.08
C HIS A 282 11.14 13.40 7.66
N ASN A 283 12.15 13.58 6.80
CA ASN A 283 13.56 13.38 7.14
C ASN A 283 14.02 14.13 8.39
N THR A 284 13.67 15.42 8.50
CA THR A 284 14.13 16.28 9.58
C THR A 284 13.17 16.31 10.77
N LEU A 285 11.86 16.40 10.53
CA LEU A 285 10.86 16.47 11.60
C LEU A 285 10.82 15.21 12.48
N GLN A 286 11.12 14.03 11.94
CA GLN A 286 11.08 12.76 12.71
C GLN A 286 12.08 12.72 13.87
N VAL A 287 13.15 13.52 13.84
CA VAL A 287 14.17 13.60 14.90
C VAL A 287 14.02 14.83 15.79
N MET A 288 12.98 15.64 15.57
CA MET A 288 12.67 16.80 16.40
C MET A 288 11.78 16.42 17.57
N GLU A 289 11.83 17.23 18.63
CA GLU A 289 10.81 17.21 19.68
C GLU A 289 9.41 17.36 19.06
N PRO A 290 8.41 16.54 19.46
CA PRO A 290 7.10 16.53 18.82
C PRO A 290 6.41 17.88 18.74
N GLU A 291 6.48 18.70 19.80
CA GLU A 291 5.88 20.05 19.81
C GLU A 291 6.54 20.97 18.78
N LEU A 292 7.86 20.84 18.58
CA LEU A 292 8.59 21.62 17.58
C LEU A 292 8.18 21.18 16.17
N ALA A 293 8.12 19.86 15.91
CA ALA A 293 7.66 19.32 14.64
C ALA A 293 6.22 19.77 14.31
N GLU A 294 5.31 19.75 15.28
CA GLU A 294 3.94 20.25 15.14
C GLU A 294 3.93 21.73 14.71
N ARG A 295 4.78 22.58 15.31
CA ARG A 295 4.91 24.00 14.96
C ARG A 295 5.42 24.23 13.55
N TYR A 296 6.40 23.45 13.08
CA TYR A 296 6.88 23.52 11.70
C TYR A 296 5.76 23.19 10.68
N VAL A 297 4.95 22.17 10.96
CA VAL A 297 3.81 21.83 10.11
C VAL A 297 2.77 22.94 10.09
N ILE A 298 2.43 23.51 11.25
CA ILE A 298 1.50 24.65 11.34
C ILE A 298 2.02 25.85 10.53
N ALA A 299 3.32 26.18 10.65
CA ALA A 299 3.95 27.26 9.90
C ALA A 299 3.88 27.00 8.38
N GLY A 300 4.19 25.79 7.94
CA GLY A 300 4.07 25.38 6.54
C GLY A 300 2.65 25.48 6.00
N LEU A 301 1.64 25.02 6.75
CA LEU A 301 0.23 25.12 6.36
C LEU A 301 -0.22 26.57 6.16
N ARG A 302 0.22 27.47 7.04
CA ARG A 302 -0.02 28.92 6.89
C ARG A 302 0.70 29.47 5.66
N HIS A 303 1.95 29.08 5.45
CA HIS A 303 2.75 29.51 4.30
C HIS A 303 2.10 29.14 2.96
N ILE A 304 1.55 27.93 2.83
CA ILE A 304 0.90 27.48 1.60
C ILE A 304 -0.49 28.09 1.37
N GLY A 305 -1.08 28.73 2.38
CA GLY A 305 -2.26 29.60 2.24
C GLY A 305 -3.50 29.23 3.04
N PHE A 306 -3.42 28.29 4.00
CA PHE A 306 -4.52 28.05 4.93
C PHE A 306 -4.68 29.22 5.91
N GLN A 307 -5.92 29.66 6.14
CA GLN A 307 -6.22 30.84 6.96
C GLN A 307 -6.14 30.56 8.46
N LYS A 308 -6.65 29.40 8.85
CA LYS A 308 -6.66 28.92 10.22
C LYS A 308 -6.19 27.47 10.24
N VAL A 309 -5.42 27.13 11.25
CA VAL A 309 -4.98 25.76 11.53
C VAL A 309 -5.61 25.37 12.86
N LEU A 310 -6.59 24.48 12.83
CA LEU A 310 -7.36 24.03 14.00
C LEU A 310 -6.83 22.68 14.51
N GLN A 311 -6.99 22.42 15.80
CA GLN A 311 -6.61 21.13 16.38
C GLN A 311 -7.83 20.20 16.41
N TYR A 312 -7.80 19.11 15.64
CA TYR A 312 -8.92 18.16 15.57
C TYR A 312 -9.08 17.34 16.86
N ASP A 313 -7.98 17.12 17.60
CA ASP A 313 -7.95 16.43 18.89
C ASP A 313 -8.96 17.02 19.89
N TYR A 314 -9.22 18.33 19.85
CA TYR A 314 -10.20 18.98 20.71
C TYR A 314 -11.61 18.39 20.51
N TYR A 315 -12.04 18.26 19.25
CA TYR A 315 -13.35 17.70 18.92
C TYR A 315 -13.43 16.20 19.21
N LEU A 316 -12.31 15.47 19.08
CA LEU A 316 -12.19 14.08 19.53
C LEU A 316 -12.41 13.95 21.05
N ALA A 317 -11.84 14.87 21.83
CA ALA A 317 -12.04 14.92 23.27
C ALA A 317 -13.51 15.20 23.63
N GLN A 318 -14.13 16.20 22.99
CA GLN A 318 -15.54 16.53 23.21
C GLN A 318 -16.46 15.36 22.84
N SER A 319 -16.24 14.74 21.69
CA SER A 319 -16.99 13.57 21.23
C SER A 319 -16.93 12.43 22.25
N ALA A 320 -15.73 12.08 22.73
CA ALA A 320 -15.54 11.03 23.72
C ALA A 320 -16.25 11.35 25.05
N LEU A 321 -16.20 12.60 25.51
CA LEU A 321 -16.90 13.04 26.73
C LEU A 321 -18.42 12.92 26.59
N MET A 322 -18.98 13.33 25.45
CA MET A 322 -20.42 13.23 25.18
C MET A 322 -20.89 11.77 25.17
N ASP A 323 -20.13 10.88 24.53
CA ASP A 323 -20.47 9.45 24.48
C ASP A 323 -20.35 8.77 25.84
N ASP A 324 -19.33 9.13 26.64
CA ASP A 324 -19.14 8.58 27.99
C ASP A 324 -20.24 9.02 28.98
N GLN A 325 -20.88 10.17 28.73
CA GLN A 325 -22.01 10.68 29.51
C GLN A 325 -23.36 10.09 29.09
N SER A 326 -23.42 9.29 28.01
CA SER A 326 -24.67 8.71 27.52
C SER A 326 -25.30 7.74 28.53
N ASP A 327 -26.60 7.88 28.78
CA ASP A 327 -27.38 7.00 29.68
C ASP A 327 -27.57 5.58 29.11
N THR A 328 -27.33 5.41 27.81
CA THR A 328 -27.40 4.15 27.06
C THR A 328 -25.99 3.75 26.57
N PRO A 329 -25.74 2.47 26.30
CA PRO A 329 -24.52 2.05 25.64
C PRO A 329 -24.52 2.54 24.19
N VAL A 330 -23.59 3.45 23.88
CA VAL A 330 -23.44 4.03 22.54
C VAL A 330 -22.17 3.51 21.87
N LEU A 331 -22.21 3.31 20.56
CA LEU A 331 -21.00 3.14 19.78
C LEU A 331 -20.19 4.44 19.88
N ALA A 332 -18.90 4.34 20.18
CA ALA A 332 -18.06 5.53 20.25
C ALA A 332 -18.06 6.27 18.90
N SER A 333 -18.50 7.51 18.92
CA SER A 333 -18.87 8.33 17.76
C SER A 333 -17.66 8.83 16.98
N TRP A 334 -16.46 8.73 17.53
CA TRP A 334 -15.22 9.17 16.89
C TRP A 334 -14.73 8.26 15.75
N CYS A 335 -15.19 7.01 15.65
CA CYS A 335 -14.69 6.06 14.65
C CYS A 335 -15.63 5.91 13.45
N ARG A 336 -15.34 6.60 12.35
CA ARG A 336 -16.16 6.54 11.12
C ARG A 336 -16.28 5.14 10.53
N SER A 337 -15.19 4.38 10.41
CA SER A 337 -15.26 3.00 9.89
C SER A 337 -16.04 2.05 10.79
N ALA A 338 -16.09 2.29 12.10
CA ALA A 338 -16.94 1.50 12.99
C ALA A 338 -18.42 1.83 12.78
N GLN A 339 -18.76 3.11 12.62
CA GLN A 339 -20.13 3.50 12.26
C GLN A 339 -20.55 2.87 10.93
N ASN A 340 -19.69 2.90 9.90
CA ASN A 340 -19.95 2.23 8.63
C ASN A 340 -20.20 0.73 8.84
N TYR A 341 -19.39 0.06 9.65
CA TYR A 341 -19.61 -1.36 9.94
C TYR A 341 -20.98 -1.63 10.56
N PHE A 342 -21.43 -0.81 11.51
CA PHE A 342 -22.75 -0.96 12.12
C PHE A 342 -23.88 -0.73 11.12
N LEU A 343 -23.73 0.26 10.24
CA LEU A 343 -24.69 0.57 9.19
C LEU A 343 -24.78 -0.56 8.15
N GLU A 344 -23.64 -0.96 7.57
CA GLU A 344 -23.56 -1.99 6.51
C GLU A 344 -23.96 -3.39 7.00
N ARG A 345 -23.90 -3.63 8.31
CA ARG A 345 -24.29 -4.90 8.94
C ARG A 345 -25.65 -4.83 9.65
N GLU A 346 -26.33 -3.69 9.58
CA GLU A 346 -27.61 -3.43 10.26
C GLU A 346 -27.58 -3.81 11.76
N LEU A 347 -26.45 -3.55 12.43
CA LEU A 347 -26.27 -3.87 13.84
C LEU A 347 -26.96 -2.83 14.71
N ASN A 348 -27.87 -3.30 15.57
CA ASN A 348 -28.65 -2.48 16.50
C ASN A 348 -28.28 -2.76 17.97
N THR A 349 -27.14 -3.40 18.23
CA THR A 349 -26.67 -3.77 19.57
C THR A 349 -26.17 -2.58 20.39
N LEU A 350 -25.83 -1.47 19.74
CA LEU A 350 -25.45 -0.20 20.35
C LEU A 350 -26.19 0.94 19.66
N GLU A 351 -26.49 2.00 20.41
CA GLU A 351 -27.01 3.23 19.83
C GLU A 351 -25.88 3.97 19.10
N VAL A 352 -26.15 4.47 17.89
CA VAL A 352 -25.21 5.28 17.10
C VAL A 352 -25.70 6.73 17.15
N LYS A 353 -24.83 7.65 17.56
CA LYS A 353 -25.11 9.09 17.67
C LYS A 353 -24.22 9.92 16.73
N PRO A 354 -24.51 9.99 15.42
CA PRO A 354 -23.66 10.70 14.46
C PRO A 354 -23.43 12.18 14.79
N GLU A 355 -24.37 12.81 15.48
CA GLU A 355 -24.29 14.18 15.97
C GLU A 355 -23.18 14.39 17.02
N ASN A 356 -22.81 13.34 17.76
CA ASN A 356 -21.70 13.38 18.73
C ASN A 356 -20.33 13.23 18.06
N SER A 357 -20.27 12.99 16.75
CA SER A 357 -19.00 12.73 16.08
C SER A 357 -18.10 13.97 16.03
N PRO A 358 -16.78 13.80 16.10
CA PRO A 358 -15.84 14.92 16.12
C PRO A 358 -15.90 15.77 14.85
N TRP A 359 -16.24 15.18 13.70
CA TRP A 359 -16.42 15.93 12.48
C TRP A 359 -17.71 16.75 12.47
N SER A 360 -18.82 16.23 13.00
CA SER A 360 -20.05 17.02 13.16
C SER A 360 -19.80 18.23 14.06
N LEU A 361 -19.15 18.02 15.21
CA LEU A 361 -18.82 19.09 16.15
C LEU A 361 -17.92 20.17 15.52
N LEU A 362 -16.91 19.76 14.74
CA LEU A 362 -16.05 20.69 14.00
C LEU A 362 -16.84 21.47 12.94
N LEU A 363 -17.64 20.76 12.14
CA LEU A 363 -18.41 21.35 11.03
C LEU A 363 -19.53 22.28 11.51
N ASP A 364 -20.06 22.08 12.71
CA ASP A 364 -21.02 22.99 13.33
C ASP A 364 -20.35 24.31 13.77
N GLU A 365 -19.06 24.27 14.13
CA GLU A 365 -18.29 25.47 14.51
C GLU A 365 -17.84 26.28 13.27
N VAL A 366 -17.54 25.61 12.14
CA VAL A 366 -16.93 26.24 10.97
C VAL A 366 -17.85 26.25 9.75
N ASN A 367 -17.92 27.37 9.02
CA ASN A 367 -18.79 27.54 7.83
C ASN A 367 -18.34 26.76 6.57
N LYS A 368 -18.24 25.42 6.64
CA LYS A 368 -18.04 24.46 5.51
C LYS A 368 -16.92 24.81 4.51
N SER A 369 -15.90 25.53 4.97
CA SER A 369 -14.70 25.94 4.21
C SER A 369 -13.45 25.36 4.87
N ILE A 370 -13.43 24.05 5.05
CA ILE A 370 -12.45 23.35 5.86
C ILE A 370 -11.91 22.08 5.19
N CYS A 371 -10.61 21.90 5.35
CA CYS A 371 -9.87 20.69 5.05
C CYS A 371 -9.60 19.91 6.35
N LEU A 372 -9.70 18.59 6.33
CA LEU A 372 -9.30 17.73 7.44
C LEU A 372 -8.06 16.92 7.06
N VAL A 373 -7.06 16.85 7.94
CA VAL A 373 -5.98 15.86 7.86
C VAL A 373 -6.33 14.72 8.82
N SER A 374 -6.54 13.52 8.30
CA SER A 374 -7.04 12.37 9.08
C SER A 374 -6.22 11.09 8.85
N PRO A 375 -6.05 10.24 9.88
CA PRO A 375 -5.45 8.92 9.74
C PRO A 375 -6.42 7.89 9.13
N CYS A 376 -7.65 8.30 8.78
CA CYS A 376 -8.73 7.41 8.36
C CYS A 376 -9.17 7.66 6.92
N SER A 377 -9.16 6.63 6.08
CA SER A 377 -9.67 6.68 4.70
C SER A 377 -11.17 6.96 4.63
N ALA A 378 -11.96 6.44 5.58
CA ALA A 378 -13.41 6.61 5.58
C ALA A 378 -13.83 8.07 5.74
N MET A 379 -13.00 8.93 6.35
CA MET A 379 -13.31 10.35 6.48
C MET A 379 -13.48 11.05 5.11
N LYS A 380 -12.91 10.50 4.04
CA LYS A 380 -13.07 11.03 2.67
C LYS A 380 -14.49 10.93 2.12
N GLU A 381 -15.39 10.19 2.78
CA GLU A 381 -16.81 10.10 2.39
C GLU A 381 -17.68 11.18 3.06
N VAL A 382 -17.15 11.91 4.04
CA VAL A 382 -17.90 12.93 4.77
C VAL A 382 -18.05 14.17 3.89
N GLU A 383 -19.23 14.32 3.27
CA GLU A 383 -19.50 15.27 2.18
C GLU A 383 -19.32 16.75 2.55
N ASP A 384 -19.45 17.10 3.84
CA ASP A 384 -19.39 18.49 4.30
C ASP A 384 -17.95 19.05 4.41
N PHE A 385 -16.92 18.19 4.35
CA PHE A 385 -15.54 18.66 4.17
C PHE A 385 -15.29 19.01 2.71
N ASN A 386 -14.64 20.15 2.43
CA ASN A 386 -14.18 20.42 1.07
C ASN A 386 -13.11 19.42 0.64
N TYR A 387 -12.23 19.08 1.58
CA TYR A 387 -11.08 18.23 1.36
C TYR A 387 -10.77 17.39 2.59
N VAL A 388 -10.42 16.12 2.37
CA VAL A 388 -9.87 15.25 3.40
C VAL A 388 -8.55 14.66 2.92
N LEU A 389 -7.48 14.98 3.64
CA LEU A 389 -6.12 14.54 3.38
C LEU A 389 -5.75 13.40 4.31
N THR A 390 -5.04 12.42 3.77
CA THR A 390 -4.26 11.45 4.54
C THR A 390 -2.89 12.04 4.88
N ALA A 391 -2.10 11.38 5.75
CA ALA A 391 -0.72 11.77 5.99
C ALA A 391 0.12 11.79 4.68
N ALA A 392 -0.11 10.81 3.80
CA ALA A 392 0.54 10.75 2.49
C ALA A 392 0.10 11.91 1.57
N ASN A 393 -1.18 12.29 1.58
CA ASN A 393 -1.67 13.43 0.80
C ASN A 393 -1.10 14.76 1.32
N LEU A 394 -0.87 14.89 2.62
CA LEU A 394 -0.24 16.09 3.18
C LEU A 394 1.21 16.24 2.70
N LEU A 395 1.97 15.14 2.66
CA LEU A 395 3.33 15.13 2.10
C LEU A 395 3.33 15.48 0.61
N GLU A 396 2.42 14.88 -0.16
CA GLU A 396 2.23 15.19 -1.58
C GLU A 396 1.88 16.67 -1.80
N LEU A 397 1.02 17.26 -0.95
CA LEU A 397 0.62 18.66 -1.04
C LEU A 397 1.79 19.62 -0.83
N PHE A 398 2.61 19.41 0.20
CA PHE A 398 3.79 20.24 0.42
C PHE A 398 4.78 20.14 -0.74
N LYS A 399 5.02 18.93 -1.26
CA LYS A 399 5.86 18.72 -2.46
C LYS A 399 5.30 19.45 -3.68
N GLN A 400 4.00 19.30 -3.96
CA GLN A 400 3.36 19.93 -5.13
C GLN A 400 3.35 21.46 -5.06
N LEU A 401 3.33 22.03 -3.84
CA LEU A 401 3.39 23.47 -3.63
C LEU A 401 4.80 24.00 -3.38
N GLU A 402 5.83 23.15 -3.55
CA GLU A 402 7.25 23.49 -3.37
C GLU A 402 7.53 24.11 -1.99
N CYS A 403 6.83 23.65 -0.96
CA CYS A 403 6.97 24.13 0.41
C CYS A 403 7.86 23.17 1.21
N ASP A 404 9.09 23.59 1.43
CA ASP A 404 10.04 22.86 2.28
C ASP A 404 9.86 23.28 3.74
N LEU A 405 9.45 22.32 4.59
CA LEU A 405 9.19 22.56 6.00
C LEU A 405 10.46 22.89 6.78
N ASP A 406 11.64 22.46 6.33
CA ASP A 406 12.91 22.67 7.06
C ASP A 406 13.32 24.15 7.11
N PHE A 407 12.74 24.98 6.23
CA PHE A 407 13.00 26.41 6.14
C PHE A 407 11.86 27.29 6.68
N MET A 408 10.83 26.68 7.28
CA MET A 408 9.75 27.45 7.90
C MET A 408 10.20 28.05 9.23
N ASP A 409 9.61 29.19 9.59
CA ASP A 409 9.78 29.78 10.92
C ASP A 409 8.71 29.22 11.86
N PRO A 410 9.06 28.36 12.84
CA PRO A 410 8.09 27.84 13.79
C PRO A 410 7.70 28.88 14.86
N ASP A 411 8.39 30.03 14.96
CA ASP A 411 8.14 31.04 15.99
C ASP A 411 6.76 31.70 15.83
N GLY A 412 5.97 31.62 16.90
CA GLY A 412 4.56 32.06 16.89
C GLY A 412 3.61 31.13 16.12
N ALA A 413 4.08 30.01 15.56
CA ALA A 413 3.19 28.99 15.01
C ALA A 413 2.43 28.29 16.14
N ALA A 414 1.10 28.31 16.08
CA ALA A 414 0.20 27.74 17.08
C ALA A 414 -1.16 27.48 16.44
N TYR A 415 -1.96 26.58 17.02
CA TYR A 415 -3.33 26.38 16.59
C TYR A 415 -4.19 27.63 16.78
N ASP A 416 -5.14 27.81 15.88
CA ASP A 416 -6.21 28.78 16.00
C ASP A 416 -7.36 28.15 16.81
N GLY A 417 -7.85 28.84 17.84
CA GLY A 417 -9.01 28.41 18.62
C GLY A 417 -8.71 27.42 19.74
N HIS A 418 -9.56 26.41 19.88
CA HIS A 418 -9.50 25.47 21.00
C HIS A 418 -8.40 24.43 20.83
N THR A 419 -7.77 24.06 21.93
CA THR A 419 -6.78 22.98 22.01
C THR A 419 -7.10 22.02 23.15
N VAL A 420 -6.53 20.82 23.10
CA VAL A 420 -6.58 19.86 24.21
C VAL A 420 -5.59 20.23 25.32
N ASP A 421 -5.92 19.80 26.53
CA ASP A 421 -5.03 19.93 27.68
C ASP A 421 -3.85 18.93 27.61
N PRO A 422 -2.71 19.24 28.26
CA PRO A 422 -1.68 18.25 28.56
C PRO A 422 -2.28 17.02 29.25
N GLY A 423 -1.80 15.82 28.92
CA GLY A 423 -2.38 14.57 29.40
C GLY A 423 -3.41 13.93 28.46
N PHE A 424 -3.85 14.64 27.40
CA PHE A 424 -4.84 14.11 26.45
C PHE A 424 -4.37 12.82 25.77
N ARG A 425 -5.22 11.80 25.79
CA ARG A 425 -5.02 10.52 25.09
C ARG A 425 -5.99 10.39 23.93
N HIS A 426 -5.45 10.40 22.71
CA HIS A 426 -6.23 10.23 21.49
C HIS A 426 -7.09 8.95 21.56
N PRO A 427 -8.43 9.03 21.41
CA PRO A 427 -9.32 7.88 21.65
C PRO A 427 -9.10 6.73 20.67
N GLY A 428 -8.64 7.04 19.46
CA GLY A 428 -8.26 6.05 18.45
C GLY A 428 -6.93 5.32 18.70
N VAL A 429 -6.17 5.67 19.74
CA VAL A 429 -4.93 4.98 20.11
C VAL A 429 -5.22 4.02 21.27
N PRO A 430 -5.09 2.70 21.08
CA PRO A 430 -5.33 1.73 22.14
C PRO A 430 -4.36 1.98 23.32
N ALA A 431 -4.90 2.07 24.53
CA ALA A 431 -4.10 2.18 25.75
C ALA A 431 -4.10 0.84 26.51
N PRO A 432 -3.01 0.48 27.23
CA PRO A 432 -3.00 -0.68 28.12
C PRO A 432 -4.17 -0.60 29.11
N GLY A 433 -5.04 -1.62 29.12
CA GLY A 433 -6.21 -1.69 30.01
C GLY A 433 -7.49 -1.00 29.52
N ARG A 434 -7.49 -0.32 28.37
CA ARG A 434 -8.74 0.12 27.72
C ARG A 434 -9.39 -1.05 26.98
N ASN A 435 -10.54 -1.50 27.46
CA ASN A 435 -11.35 -2.51 26.76
C ASN A 435 -11.96 -1.90 25.49
N GLY A 436 -11.69 -2.52 24.35
CA GLY A 436 -12.34 -2.22 23.08
C GLY A 436 -12.39 -3.44 22.20
N PHE A 437 -13.28 -3.41 21.22
CA PHE A 437 -13.52 -4.56 20.36
C PHE A 437 -12.91 -4.34 18.98
N GLY A 438 -12.14 -5.32 18.50
CA GLY A 438 -11.79 -5.38 17.09
C GLY A 438 -13.00 -5.78 16.25
N ILE A 439 -13.05 -5.34 15.00
CA ILE A 439 -14.02 -5.87 14.05
C ILE A 439 -13.51 -7.23 13.58
N ARG A 440 -14.10 -8.28 14.13
CA ARG A 440 -13.91 -9.69 13.78
C ARG A 440 -15.29 -10.32 13.62
N ARG A 441 -15.36 -11.53 13.03
CA ARG A 441 -16.63 -12.25 12.82
C ARG A 441 -17.41 -12.46 14.13
N ASP A 442 -16.73 -12.56 15.27
CA ASP A 442 -17.31 -12.75 16.60
C ASP A 442 -17.72 -11.45 17.31
N LEU A 443 -17.61 -10.29 16.64
CA LEU A 443 -17.95 -8.99 17.22
C LEU A 443 -19.42 -8.92 17.71
N PRO A 444 -20.44 -9.32 16.93
CA PRO A 444 -21.83 -9.26 17.41
C PRO A 444 -22.06 -10.08 18.69
N GLU A 445 -21.44 -11.25 18.79
CA GLU A 445 -21.52 -12.14 19.95
C GLU A 445 -20.84 -11.51 21.17
N LYS A 446 -19.64 -10.93 20.98
CA LYS A 446 -18.91 -10.19 22.02
C LYS A 446 -19.68 -8.97 22.53
N LEU A 447 -20.30 -8.21 21.62
CA LEU A 447 -21.14 -7.08 21.99
C LEU A 447 -22.37 -7.53 22.78
N ALA A 448 -23.03 -8.61 22.38
CA ALA A 448 -24.16 -9.17 23.13
C ALA A 448 -23.78 -9.64 24.55
N GLN A 449 -22.54 -10.09 24.76
CA GLN A 449 -22.01 -10.46 26.07
C GLN A 449 -21.58 -9.25 26.92
N THR A 450 -21.45 -8.07 26.30
CA THR A 450 -20.98 -6.86 26.98
C THR A 450 -22.09 -6.28 27.84
N LYS A 451 -21.99 -6.47 29.16
CA LYS A 451 -22.96 -5.97 30.16
C LYS A 451 -22.90 -4.45 30.40
N LYS A 452 -22.43 -3.65 29.43
CA LYS A 452 -22.28 -2.20 29.64
C LYS A 452 -23.65 -1.55 29.56
N ALA A 453 -24.09 -0.97 30.67
CA ALA A 453 -25.43 -0.38 30.80
C ALA A 453 -25.51 1.07 30.30
N ARG A 454 -24.38 1.79 30.22
CA ARG A 454 -24.28 3.22 29.86
C ARG A 454 -22.90 3.57 29.31
N GLY A 455 -22.79 4.64 28.53
CA GLY A 455 -21.53 5.23 28.05
C GLY A 455 -20.91 4.56 26.81
N ALA A 456 -19.75 5.05 26.37
CA ALA A 456 -19.15 4.69 25.08
C ALA A 456 -18.60 3.26 25.00
N VAL A 457 -18.91 2.54 23.92
CA VAL A 457 -18.27 1.26 23.56
C VAL A 457 -17.34 1.50 22.39
N ASN A 458 -16.05 1.34 22.65
CA ASN A 458 -15.02 1.53 21.62
C ASN A 458 -14.93 0.28 20.73
N VAL A 459 -15.10 0.49 19.43
CA VAL A 459 -14.86 -0.51 18.39
C VAL A 459 -13.75 0.02 17.49
N TYR A 460 -12.69 -0.77 17.34
CA TYR A 460 -11.49 -0.43 16.57
C TYR A 460 -11.45 -1.33 15.32
N PRO A 461 -11.88 -0.82 14.15
CA PRO A 461 -11.74 -1.56 12.89
C PRO A 461 -10.29 -1.87 12.59
N CYS A 462 -9.43 -0.85 12.55
CA CYS A 462 -8.07 -0.97 12.08
C CYS A 462 -7.20 -1.76 13.07
N LEU A 463 -6.28 -2.58 12.54
CA LEU A 463 -5.24 -3.21 13.33
C LEU A 463 -4.40 -2.10 14.00
N ALA A 464 -4.14 -2.18 15.30
CA ALA A 464 -3.51 -1.11 16.09
C ALA A 464 -4.28 0.23 16.19
N GLY A 465 -5.57 0.27 15.84
CA GLY A 465 -6.37 1.50 15.92
C GLY A 465 -5.99 2.54 14.87
N CYS A 466 -6.11 3.83 15.18
CA CYS A 466 -5.86 4.90 14.22
C CYS A 466 -4.39 5.00 13.79
N THR A 467 -3.43 4.52 14.59
CA THR A 467 -2.00 4.60 14.27
C THR A 467 -1.61 3.77 13.04
N ASN A 468 -2.45 2.81 12.65
CA ASN A 468 -2.34 2.09 11.39
C ASN A 468 -3.67 2.12 10.61
N GLY A 469 -4.38 3.26 10.70
CA GLY A 469 -5.57 3.53 9.91
C GLY A 469 -5.25 3.69 8.42
N GLY A 470 -6.24 3.49 7.55
CA GLY A 470 -6.04 3.54 6.09
C GLY A 470 -5.53 4.87 5.53
N GLY A 471 -5.60 5.96 6.30
CA GLY A 471 -5.02 7.27 5.99
C GLY A 471 -3.60 7.49 6.52
N THR A 472 -3.01 6.49 7.17
CA THR A 472 -1.58 6.49 7.54
C THR A 472 -0.78 5.73 6.48
N PRO A 473 0.54 5.97 6.36
CA PRO A 473 1.40 5.13 5.53
C PRO A 473 1.29 3.67 5.97
N PRO A 474 0.91 2.76 5.04
CA PRO A 474 0.86 1.32 5.25
C PRO A 474 2.04 0.76 6.04
N THR A 475 1.77 0.06 7.14
CA THR A 475 2.81 -0.72 7.80
C THR A 475 2.22 -1.94 8.51
N ILE A 476 3.01 -3.00 8.59
CA ILE A 476 2.79 -4.15 9.49
C ILE A 476 3.91 -4.25 10.54
N ASP A 477 4.85 -3.30 10.51
CA ASP A 477 5.98 -3.25 11.42
C ASP A 477 5.53 -2.66 12.76
N GLU A 478 5.67 -3.44 13.82
CA GLU A 478 5.29 -3.07 15.17
C GLU A 478 6.15 -1.91 15.71
N GLU A 479 7.43 -1.83 15.31
CA GLU A 479 8.34 -0.76 15.73
C GLU A 479 7.86 0.59 15.18
N VAL A 480 7.51 0.62 13.88
CA VAL A 480 6.95 1.80 13.22
C VAL A 480 5.64 2.25 13.88
N ILE A 481 4.80 1.32 14.33
CA ILE A 481 3.56 1.65 15.05
C ILE A 481 3.88 2.20 16.45
N GLN A 482 4.84 1.61 17.14
CA GLN A 482 5.25 2.02 18.49
C GLN A 482 5.92 3.40 18.49
N GLU A 483 6.70 3.73 17.46
CA GLU A 483 7.25 5.08 17.27
C GLU A 483 6.14 6.14 17.17
N ARG A 484 5.09 5.88 16.36
CA ARG A 484 3.94 6.79 16.25
C ARG A 484 3.24 6.99 17.59
N ILE A 485 3.11 5.92 18.38
CA ILE A 485 2.50 5.99 19.72
C ILE A 485 3.38 6.80 20.68
N THR A 486 4.68 6.56 20.67
CA THR A 486 5.65 7.23 21.53
C THR A 486 5.69 8.72 21.25
N TRP A 487 5.73 9.10 19.96
CA TRP A 487 5.68 10.50 19.53
C TRP A 487 4.40 11.21 20.03
N LEU A 488 3.25 10.53 20.00
CA LEU A 488 1.98 11.08 20.51
C LEU A 488 1.97 11.24 22.04
N GLN A 489 2.59 10.30 22.76
CA GLN A 489 2.72 10.35 24.22
C GLN A 489 3.61 11.52 24.64
N GLU A 490 4.74 11.69 23.97
CA GLU A 490 5.66 12.81 24.19
C GLU A 490 5.01 14.15 23.86
N LEU A 491 4.30 14.25 22.72
CA LEU A 491 3.61 15.46 22.29
C LEU A 491 2.61 16.00 23.34
N ARG A 492 2.00 15.12 24.14
CA ARG A 492 0.97 15.49 25.12
C ARG A 492 1.39 15.24 26.57
N GLY A 493 2.62 14.79 26.81
CA GLY A 493 3.20 14.50 28.14
C GLY A 493 2.51 13.37 28.91
N VAL A 494 2.32 12.19 28.29
CA VAL A 494 1.39 11.13 28.72
C VAL A 494 2.00 9.78 29.05
#